data_AF-A0AAV2MM55-F1
#
_entry.id   AF-A0AAV2MM55-F1
#
_cell.length_a   1.000
_cell.length_b   1.000
_cell.length_c   1.000
_cell.angle_alpha   90.00
_cell.angle_beta   90.00
_cell.angle_gamma   90.00
#
_symmetry.space_group_name_H-M   'P 1'
#
loop_
_entity.id
_entity.type
_entity.pdbx_description
1 polymer ?
#
loop_
_entity_poly.entity_id
_entity_poly.type
_entity_poly.pdbx_seq_one_letter_code
_entity_poly.pdbx_strand_id
1 'polypeptide(L)'
;MICVCFWTVAWIQSEREDHGSEITLPDLLSLNQRLLVAKELGDHVSKDLHMVLEQIKNFSQAANHTVTNTAGPTVTLEQMQEDILDKPNLFLYLPHLREHPHSLLPNRVLSQGRTGVSVVLGIPTVKRVKQSYVVATLGSLLLHLTSSQCQDLLLIVFVAEVVWTFYSAASNYVM
;
A
#
# COMPACT_ATOMS: atom_id res chain seq x y z
N MET A 1 29.62 -34.52 -28.78
CA MET A 1 29.92 -35.45 -27.66
C MET A 1 30.72 -34.66 -26.63
N ILE A 2 30.08 -33.72 -25.94
CA ILE A 2 29.52 -33.86 -24.57
C ILE A 2 30.54 -34.51 -23.63
N CYS A 3 31.22 -33.68 -22.85
CA CYS A 3 31.36 -33.86 -21.40
C CYS A 3 32.12 -32.66 -20.83
N VAL A 4 31.41 -31.54 -20.65
CA VAL A 4 31.81 -30.48 -19.73
C VAL A 4 30.60 -30.32 -18.80
N CYS A 5 30.85 -30.07 -17.52
CA CYS A 5 29.86 -29.91 -16.42
C CYS A 5 29.63 -31.16 -15.54
N PHE A 6 30.69 -31.71 -14.92
CA PHE A 6 30.52 -32.56 -13.73
C PHE A 6 31.03 -31.91 -12.43
N TRP A 7 31.42 -30.64 -12.45
CA TRP A 7 31.96 -29.95 -11.25
C TRP A 7 31.02 -28.97 -10.57
N THR A 8 29.74 -28.90 -10.95
CA THR A 8 28.79 -27.94 -10.36
C THR A 8 27.71 -28.56 -9.47
N VAL A 9 27.71 -29.89 -9.25
CA VAL A 9 26.64 -30.55 -8.46
C VAL A 9 27.04 -30.84 -7.01
N ALA A 10 28.33 -30.74 -6.65
CA ALA A 10 28.77 -30.93 -5.26
C ALA A 10 28.38 -29.79 -4.29
N TRP A 11 27.90 -28.65 -4.81
CA TRP A 11 27.45 -27.51 -3.99
C TRP A 11 25.96 -27.56 -3.62
N ILE A 12 25.20 -28.53 -4.16
CA ILE A 12 23.73 -28.58 -4.00
C ILE A 12 23.27 -29.59 -2.94
N GLN A 13 24.19 -30.27 -2.25
CA GLN A 13 23.85 -31.30 -1.26
C GLN A 13 24.68 -31.25 0.03
N SER A 14 25.19 -30.07 0.40
CA SER A 14 25.91 -29.88 1.68
C SER A 14 25.29 -28.81 2.61
N GLU A 15 24.09 -28.31 2.31
CA GLU A 15 23.36 -27.41 3.23
C GLU A 15 21.96 -27.95 3.54
N ARG A 16 21.89 -29.26 3.77
CA ARG A 16 20.74 -29.88 4.43
C ARG A 16 21.20 -30.42 5.79
N GLU A 17 21.80 -29.53 6.58
CA GLU A 17 21.75 -29.70 8.02
C GLU A 17 20.35 -29.31 8.48
N ASP A 18 19.68 -30.34 8.97
CA ASP A 18 18.39 -30.30 9.60
C ASP A 18 18.47 -29.46 10.88
N HIS A 19 18.13 -28.18 10.76
CA HIS A 19 17.73 -27.36 11.90
C HIS A 19 16.22 -27.17 11.88
N GLY A 20 15.49 -28.28 11.97
CA GLY A 20 14.23 -28.29 12.70
C GLY A 20 14.52 -27.93 14.15
N SER A 21 14.59 -26.62 14.42
CA SER A 21 14.78 -26.09 15.77
C SER A 21 13.59 -26.51 16.63
N GLU A 22 13.77 -27.56 17.41
CA GLU A 22 12.94 -27.81 18.59
C GLU A 22 12.97 -26.52 19.40
N ILE A 23 11.86 -25.78 19.43
CA ILE A 23 11.75 -24.52 20.18
C ILE A 23 11.96 -24.89 21.64
N THR A 24 13.20 -24.71 22.12
CA THR A 24 13.54 -25.06 23.48
C THR A 24 12.75 -24.14 24.42
N LEU A 25 12.09 -24.73 25.41
CA LEU A 25 11.32 -24.02 26.44
C LEU A 25 12.04 -22.79 27.05
N PRO A 26 13.36 -22.80 27.32
CA PRO A 26 14.09 -21.60 27.74
C PRO A 26 14.10 -20.46 26.71
N ASP A 27 14.09 -20.76 25.41
CA ASP A 27 14.10 -19.75 24.35
C ASP A 27 12.75 -19.04 24.26
N LEU A 28 11.64 -19.79 24.35
CA LEU A 28 10.29 -19.21 24.43
C LEU A 28 10.12 -18.34 25.67
N LEU A 29 10.66 -18.75 26.81
CA LEU A 29 10.64 -17.95 28.04
C LEU A 29 11.38 -16.63 27.85
N SER A 30 12.57 -16.67 27.22
CA SER A 30 13.36 -15.47 26.92
C SER A 30 12.63 -14.51 25.97
N LEU A 31 11.93 -15.05 24.97
CA LEU A 31 11.11 -14.28 24.04
C LEU A 31 9.95 -13.61 24.77
N ASN A 32 9.26 -14.33 25.66
CA ASN A 32 8.13 -13.80 26.41
C ASN A 32 8.55 -12.61 27.29
N GLN A 33 9.71 -12.71 27.95
CA GLN A 33 10.28 -11.60 28.73
C GLN A 33 10.60 -10.38 27.86
N ARG A 34 11.20 -10.58 26.69
CA ARG A 34 11.52 -9.49 25.76
C ARG A 34 10.24 -8.82 25.22
N LEU A 35 9.20 -9.60 24.93
CA LEU A 35 7.91 -9.07 24.52
C LEU A 35 7.23 -8.27 25.63
N LEU A 36 7.35 -8.72 26.88
CA LEU A 36 6.82 -8.00 28.04
C LEU A 36 7.49 -6.62 28.19
N VAL A 37 8.82 -6.56 28.08
CA VAL A 37 9.57 -5.29 28.11
C VAL A 37 9.21 -4.40 26.93
N ALA A 38 9.11 -4.96 25.72
CA ALA A 38 8.70 -4.19 24.53
C ALA A 38 7.28 -3.62 24.67
N LYS A 39 6.37 -4.34 25.32
CA LYS A 39 5.02 -3.87 25.63
C LYS A 39 5.03 -2.68 26.60
N GLU A 40 5.76 -2.79 27.71
CA GLU A 40 5.83 -1.71 28.71
C GLU A 40 6.46 -0.43 28.13
N LEU A 41 7.51 -0.58 27.32
CA LEU A 41 8.12 0.54 26.61
C LEU A 41 7.14 1.16 25.60
N GLY A 42 6.40 0.34 24.86
CA GLY A 42 5.35 0.81 23.94
C GLY A 42 4.25 1.59 24.66
N ASP A 43 3.83 1.11 25.84
CA ASP A 43 2.85 1.79 26.68
C ASP A 43 3.36 3.16 27.18
N HIS A 44 4.65 3.27 27.51
CA HIS A 44 5.28 4.55 27.85
C HIS A 44 5.28 5.53 26.68
N VAL A 45 5.75 5.09 25.51
CA VAL A 45 5.78 5.94 24.30
C VAL A 45 4.37 6.40 23.92
N SER A 46 3.37 5.53 24.07
CA SER A 46 1.97 5.86 23.84
C SER A 46 1.47 6.98 24.77
N LYS A 47 1.78 6.88 26.08
CA LYS A 47 1.42 7.92 27.06
C LYS A 47 2.11 9.25 26.79
N ASP A 48 3.40 9.21 26.45
CA ASP A 48 4.17 10.41 26.11
C ASP A 48 3.58 11.11 24.87
N LEU A 49 3.26 10.33 23.84
CA LEU A 49 2.62 10.87 22.64
C LEU A 49 1.25 11.49 22.96
N HIS A 50 0.44 10.82 23.78
CA HIS A 50 -0.86 11.35 24.21
C HIS A 50 -0.71 12.66 24.99
N MET A 51 0.28 12.75 25.88
CA MET A 51 0.59 13.98 26.62
C MET A 51 1.00 15.12 25.67
N VAL A 52 1.84 14.83 24.68
CA VAL A 52 2.25 15.83 23.67
C VAL A 52 1.06 16.30 22.83
N LEU A 53 0.16 15.38 22.43
CA LEU A 53 -1.04 15.74 21.68
C LEU A 53 -1.98 16.63 22.51
N GLU A 54 -2.19 16.31 23.79
CA GLU A 54 -2.97 17.15 24.70
C GLU A 54 -2.35 18.53 24.90
N GLN A 55 -1.02 18.62 24.99
CA GLN A 55 -0.33 19.90 25.04
C GLN A 55 -0.58 20.73 23.78
N ILE A 56 -0.43 20.14 22.59
CA ILE A 56 -0.69 20.81 21.32
C ILE A 56 -2.15 21.28 21.23
N LYS A 57 -3.10 20.46 21.70
CA LYS A 57 -4.53 20.81 21.78
C LYS A 57 -4.79 21.99 22.70
N ASN A 58 -4.14 22.04 23.87
CA ASN A 58 -4.30 23.14 24.81
C ASN A 58 -3.67 24.44 24.27
N PHE A 59 -2.49 24.34 23.63
CA PHE A 59 -1.84 25.49 22.99
C PHE A 59 -2.68 26.10 21.85
N SER A 60 -3.34 25.28 21.03
CA SER A 60 -4.21 25.80 19.96
C SER A 60 -5.47 26.47 20.51
N GLN A 61 -6.06 25.96 21.59
CA GLN A 61 -7.20 26.60 22.26
C GLN A 61 -6.81 27.93 22.94
N ALA A 62 -5.64 28.01 23.57
CA ALA A 62 -5.14 29.25 24.16
C ALA A 62 -4.89 30.35 23.10
N ALA A 63 -4.46 29.96 21.89
CA ALA A 63 -4.27 30.91 20.78
C ALA A 63 -5.59 31.51 20.28
N ASN A 64 -6.70 30.77 20.33
CA ASN A 64 -8.03 31.26 19.94
C ASN A 64 -8.60 32.31 20.91
N HIS A 65 -8.10 32.38 22.16
CA HIS A 65 -8.56 33.35 23.15
C HIS A 65 -7.92 34.75 23.06
N THR A 66 -6.97 34.98 22.14
CA THR A 66 -6.27 36.29 22.02
C THR A 66 -6.72 37.13 20.81
N VAL A 67 -7.68 36.66 20.00
CA VAL A 67 -8.22 37.46 18.88
C VAL A 67 -9.64 37.90 19.19
N THR A 68 -9.77 38.92 20.05
CA THR A 68 -10.95 39.80 19.99
C THR A 68 -10.63 40.96 19.06
N ASN A 69 -11.54 41.18 18.11
CA ASN A 69 -11.64 42.32 17.19
C ASN A 69 -10.97 42.16 15.82
N THR A 70 -11.63 41.44 14.91
CA THR A 70 -12.05 42.00 13.60
C THR A 70 -13.08 41.07 12.96
N ALA A 71 -14.20 41.65 12.54
CA ALA A 71 -15.36 40.93 12.01
C ALA A 71 -15.06 40.32 10.62
N GLY A 72 -15.23 39.01 10.52
CA GLY A 72 -15.32 38.22 9.29
C GLY A 72 -16.02 36.90 9.64
N PRO A 73 -16.69 36.22 8.68
CA PRO A 73 -17.46 35.02 8.98
C PRO A 73 -16.50 33.87 9.33
N THR A 74 -16.23 33.71 10.63
CA THR A 74 -15.44 32.62 11.19
C THR A 74 -16.25 31.33 11.08
N VAL A 75 -15.99 30.57 10.01
CA VAL A 75 -16.31 29.15 9.96
C VAL A 75 -15.60 28.51 11.15
N THR A 76 -16.38 28.01 12.10
CA THR A 76 -15.90 27.41 13.34
C THR A 76 -15.04 26.18 13.03
N LEU A 77 -13.71 26.36 13.11
CA LEU A 77 -12.68 25.32 13.01
C LEU A 77 -12.89 24.17 14.02
N GLU A 78 -13.67 24.41 15.06
CA GLU A 78 -13.96 23.46 16.14
C GLU A 78 -14.76 22.23 15.68
N GLN A 79 -15.53 22.33 14.60
CA GLN A 79 -16.40 21.24 14.16
C GLN A 79 -15.74 20.28 13.15
N MET A 80 -14.53 20.59 12.67
CA MET A 80 -13.77 19.68 11.78
C MET A 80 -12.75 18.83 12.55
N GLN A 81 -12.39 19.20 13.78
CA GLN A 81 -11.15 18.71 14.39
C GLN A 81 -11.30 17.39 15.15
N GLU A 82 -12.50 17.07 15.63
CA GLU A 82 -12.81 15.75 16.24
C GLU A 82 -12.80 14.63 15.18
N ASP A 83 -13.16 14.93 13.93
CA ASP A 83 -13.23 13.93 12.84
C ASP A 83 -11.89 13.76 12.07
N ILE A 84 -10.97 14.74 12.16
CA ILE A 84 -9.70 14.74 11.41
C ILE A 84 -8.65 13.82 12.06
N LEU A 85 -8.69 13.64 13.38
CA LEU A 85 -7.66 12.89 14.10
C LEU A 85 -7.96 11.39 14.18
N ASP A 86 -9.24 11.01 14.13
CA ASP A 86 -9.67 9.62 14.22
C ASP A 86 -9.74 8.90 12.87
N LYS A 87 -9.74 9.63 11.75
CA LYS A 87 -9.81 9.04 10.41
C LYS A 87 -8.53 9.26 9.61
N PRO A 88 -7.84 8.20 9.15
CA PRO A 88 -6.68 8.35 8.30
C PRO A 88 -7.04 9.14 7.04
N ASN A 89 -6.52 10.36 6.95
CA ASN A 89 -6.71 11.22 5.80
C ASN A 89 -5.76 10.74 4.68
N LEU A 90 -6.28 10.48 3.47
CA LEU A 90 -5.47 10.07 2.31
C LEU A 90 -4.28 11.01 2.07
N PHE A 91 -4.48 12.31 2.29
CA PHE A 91 -3.46 13.33 2.11
C PHE A 91 -2.39 13.34 3.22
N LEU A 92 -2.62 12.65 4.34
CA LEU A 92 -1.58 12.44 5.36
C LEU A 92 -0.49 11.51 4.81
N TYR A 93 -0.90 10.43 4.15
CA TYR A 93 0.01 9.43 3.58
C TYR A 93 0.48 9.78 2.16
N LEU A 94 -0.34 10.50 1.39
CA LEU A 94 -0.07 10.89 0.01
C LEU A 94 -0.13 12.42 -0.13
N PRO A 95 0.79 13.17 0.51
CA PRO A 95 0.74 14.62 0.56
C PRO A 95 0.88 15.30 -0.82
N HIS A 96 1.61 14.66 -1.74
CA HIS A 96 1.78 15.12 -3.13
C HIS A 96 0.47 15.18 -3.92
N LEU A 97 -0.57 14.45 -3.50
CA LEU A 97 -1.89 14.52 -4.13
C LEU A 97 -2.59 15.87 -3.88
N ARG A 98 -2.18 16.66 -2.87
CA ARG A 98 -2.71 18.01 -2.66
C ARG A 98 -2.31 18.95 -3.81
N GLU A 99 -1.10 18.78 -4.32
CA GLU A 99 -0.57 19.57 -5.44
C GLU A 99 -1.14 19.09 -6.79
N HIS A 100 -1.60 17.83 -6.84
CA HIS A 100 -2.09 17.19 -8.04
C HIS A 100 -3.45 16.49 -7.81
N PRO A 101 -4.56 17.26 -7.73
CA PRO A 101 -5.87 16.73 -7.38
C PRO A 101 -6.42 15.71 -8.40
N HIS A 102 -5.92 15.76 -9.64
CA HIS A 102 -6.30 14.84 -10.71
C HIS A 102 -5.45 13.57 -10.79
N SER A 103 -4.41 13.41 -9.95
CA SER A 103 -3.49 12.26 -10.02
C SER A 103 -4.13 10.92 -9.67
N LEU A 104 -5.29 10.92 -9.01
CA LEU A 104 -6.05 9.71 -8.72
C LEU A 104 -7.02 9.32 -9.84
N LEU A 105 -7.21 10.19 -10.84
CA LEU A 105 -8.08 9.88 -11.97
C LEU A 105 -7.32 8.97 -12.95
N PRO A 106 -7.95 7.90 -13.44
CA PRO A 106 -7.33 7.04 -14.43
C PRO A 106 -7.07 7.83 -15.71
N ASN A 107 -5.84 7.76 -16.21
CA ASN A 107 -5.44 8.45 -17.44
C ASN A 107 -6.22 7.94 -18.68
N ARG A 108 -6.66 6.67 -18.66
CA ARG A 108 -7.47 6.08 -19.72
C ARG A 108 -8.48 5.10 -19.14
N VAL A 109 -9.72 5.17 -19.61
CA VAL A 109 -10.81 4.26 -19.23
C VAL A 109 -11.27 3.52 -20.49
N LEU A 110 -11.14 2.19 -20.48
CA LEU A 110 -11.56 1.32 -21.58
C LEU A 110 -12.85 0.54 -21.27
N SER A 111 -13.37 0.64 -20.05
CA SER A 111 -14.50 -0.16 -19.57
C SER A 111 -15.85 0.22 -20.18
N GLN A 112 -15.92 1.19 -21.09
CA GLN A 112 -17.15 1.67 -21.76
C GLN A 112 -18.31 1.96 -20.78
N GLY A 113 -18.01 2.42 -19.56
CA GLY A 113 -19.04 2.74 -18.57
C GLY A 113 -19.70 1.52 -17.91
N ARG A 114 -19.05 0.34 -17.94
CA ARG A 114 -19.49 -0.85 -17.19
C ARG A 114 -19.59 -0.55 -15.69
N THR A 115 -20.72 -0.95 -15.11
CA THR A 115 -21.05 -0.82 -13.68
C THR A 115 -21.62 -2.13 -13.16
N GLY A 116 -21.60 -2.35 -11.84
CA GLY A 116 -22.23 -3.53 -11.22
C GLY A 116 -21.38 -4.79 -11.25
N VAL A 117 -20.05 -4.66 -11.31
CA VAL A 117 -19.11 -5.77 -11.16
C VAL A 117 -18.98 -6.20 -9.70
N SER A 118 -18.76 -7.49 -9.45
CA SER A 118 -18.52 -8.04 -8.12
C SER A 118 -17.07 -7.92 -7.67
N VAL A 119 -16.12 -7.88 -8.61
CA VAL A 119 -14.68 -7.83 -8.32
C VAL A 119 -14.00 -6.63 -9.00
N VAL A 120 -13.21 -5.89 -8.23
CA VAL A 120 -12.30 -4.86 -8.73
C VAL A 120 -10.87 -5.20 -8.32
N LEU A 121 -9.94 -5.24 -9.26
CA LEU A 121 -8.54 -5.56 -9.01
C LEU A 121 -7.62 -4.42 -9.44
N GLY A 122 -6.85 -3.91 -8.47
CA GLY A 122 -5.75 -2.98 -8.70
C GLY A 122 -4.45 -3.73 -9.03
N ILE A 123 -3.83 -3.43 -10.16
CA ILE A 123 -2.57 -4.05 -10.60
C ILE A 123 -1.47 -2.99 -10.61
N PRO A 124 -0.62 -2.93 -9.56
CA PRO A 124 0.55 -2.09 -9.55
C PRO A 124 1.67 -2.75 -10.36
N THR A 125 2.04 -2.16 -11.49
CA THR A 125 3.22 -2.61 -12.24
C THR A 125 4.40 -1.70 -11.95
N VAL A 126 5.62 -2.23 -12.11
CA VAL A 126 6.87 -1.49 -11.90
C VAL A 126 7.70 -1.55 -13.17
N LYS A 127 8.46 -0.49 -13.45
CA LYS A 127 9.43 -0.48 -14.54
C LYS A 127 10.49 -1.55 -14.30
N ARG A 128 10.70 -2.43 -15.28
CA ARG A 128 11.75 -3.46 -15.27
C ARG A 128 12.71 -3.23 -16.42
N VAL A 129 13.99 -3.60 -16.22
CA VAL A 129 15.06 -3.35 -17.19
C VAL A 129 15.01 -4.30 -18.38
N LYS A 130 14.60 -5.56 -18.17
CA LYS A 130 14.68 -6.61 -19.20
C LYS A 130 13.44 -6.70 -20.09
N GLN A 131 12.25 -6.75 -19.50
CA GLN A 131 10.98 -6.86 -20.23
C GLN A 131 9.82 -6.27 -19.44
N SER A 132 8.81 -5.81 -20.17
CA SER A 132 7.51 -5.41 -19.62
C SER A 132 6.78 -6.62 -19.07
N TYR A 133 6.21 -6.48 -17.88
CA TYR A 133 5.35 -7.50 -17.28
C TYR A 133 3.87 -7.20 -17.48
N VAL A 134 3.48 -5.99 -17.89
CA VAL A 134 2.06 -5.60 -17.92
C VAL A 134 1.24 -6.52 -18.82
N VAL A 135 1.71 -6.76 -20.05
CA VAL A 135 0.99 -7.62 -21.01
C VAL A 135 0.94 -9.07 -20.54
N ALA A 136 2.06 -9.60 -20.02
CA ALA A 136 2.11 -10.96 -19.50
C ALA A 136 1.18 -11.14 -18.28
N THR A 137 1.18 -10.19 -17.35
CA THR A 137 0.30 -10.19 -16.17
C THR A 137 -1.17 -10.15 -16.58
N LEU A 138 -1.56 -9.23 -17.48
CA LEU A 138 -2.94 -9.16 -17.98
C LEU A 138 -3.33 -10.43 -18.73
N GLY A 139 -2.44 -10.95 -19.58
CA GLY A 139 -2.65 -12.22 -20.27
C GLY A 139 -2.90 -13.37 -19.30
N SER A 140 -2.04 -13.56 -18.29
CA SER A 140 -2.20 -14.62 -17.29
C SER A 140 -3.45 -14.47 -16.44
N LEU A 141 -3.87 -13.24 -16.11
CA LEU A 141 -5.09 -12.98 -15.35
C LEU A 141 -6.35 -13.30 -16.17
N LEU A 142 -6.35 -12.94 -17.46
CA LEU A 142 -7.53 -13.09 -18.31
C LEU A 142 -7.66 -14.49 -18.93
N LEU A 143 -6.57 -15.23 -19.10
CA LEU A 143 -6.54 -16.51 -19.84
C LEU A 143 -7.54 -17.56 -19.32
N HIS A 144 -7.76 -17.61 -18.01
CA HIS A 144 -8.62 -18.63 -17.37
C HIS A 144 -9.98 -18.10 -16.91
N LEU A 145 -10.34 -16.87 -17.28
CA LEU A 145 -11.64 -16.31 -16.95
C LEU A 145 -12.67 -16.70 -18.00
N THR A 146 -13.85 -17.09 -17.55
CA THR A 146 -15.00 -17.24 -18.44
C THR A 146 -15.49 -15.87 -18.91
N SER A 147 -16.26 -15.84 -20.01
CA SER A 147 -16.86 -14.60 -20.50
C SER A 147 -17.70 -13.88 -19.44
N SER A 148 -18.48 -14.62 -18.64
CA SER A 148 -19.25 -14.05 -17.54
C SER A 148 -18.38 -13.45 -16.44
N GLN A 149 -17.26 -14.10 -16.08
CA GLN A 149 -16.31 -13.57 -15.10
C GLN A 149 -15.59 -12.32 -15.61
N CYS A 150 -15.21 -12.29 -16.89
CA CYS A 150 -14.66 -11.08 -17.51
C CYS A 150 -15.67 -9.92 -17.50
N GLN A 151 -16.96 -10.22 -17.62
CA GLN A 151 -18.06 -9.25 -17.53
C GLN A 151 -18.35 -8.79 -16.09
N ASP A 152 -17.91 -9.54 -15.09
CA ASP A 152 -18.10 -9.25 -13.67
C ASP A 152 -16.81 -8.75 -12.96
N LEU A 153 -15.79 -8.40 -13.74
CA LEU A 153 -14.48 -7.95 -13.28
C LEU A 153 -14.13 -6.56 -13.85
N LEU A 154 -13.57 -5.70 -13.00
CA LEU A 154 -12.94 -4.43 -13.37
C LEU A 154 -11.46 -4.43 -12.97
N LEU A 155 -10.58 -4.11 -13.93
CA LEU A 155 -9.14 -4.00 -13.69
C LEU A 155 -8.71 -2.52 -13.69
N ILE A 156 -7.98 -2.10 -12.66
CA ILE A 156 -7.34 -0.78 -12.56
C ILE A 156 -5.84 -1.00 -12.58
N VAL A 157 -5.17 -0.65 -13.69
CA VAL A 157 -3.74 -0.94 -13.88
C VAL A 157 -2.93 0.34 -13.72
N PHE A 158 -2.00 0.36 -12.76
CA PHE A 158 -0.97 1.38 -12.70
C PHE A 158 0.21 0.96 -13.56
N VAL A 159 0.46 1.71 -14.64
CA VAL A 159 1.51 1.44 -15.62
C VAL A 159 2.73 2.30 -15.30
N ALA A 160 3.74 1.72 -14.65
CA ALA A 160 4.96 2.44 -14.29
C ALA A 160 6.01 2.50 -15.41
N GLU A 161 5.74 1.87 -16.55
CA GLU A 161 6.64 1.82 -17.70
C GLU A 161 6.15 2.72 -18.84
N VAL A 162 7.04 3.58 -19.34
CA VAL A 162 6.74 4.45 -20.47
C VAL A 162 6.99 3.66 -21.75
N VAL A 163 5.99 2.90 -22.20
CA VAL A 163 6.07 2.16 -23.44
C VAL A 163 4.87 2.53 -24.31
N TRP A 164 5.12 3.28 -25.39
CA TRP A 164 4.08 3.70 -26.36
C TRP A 164 3.31 2.50 -26.95
N THR A 165 3.93 1.32 -27.04
CA THR A 165 3.30 0.10 -27.57
C THR A 165 2.28 -0.55 -26.64
N PHE A 166 2.21 -0.16 -25.36
CA PHE A 166 1.19 -0.69 -24.45
C PHE A 166 -0.23 -0.26 -24.86
N TYR A 167 -0.38 0.98 -25.33
CA TYR A 167 -1.71 1.54 -25.65
C TYR A 167 -2.42 0.83 -26.80
N SER A 168 -1.67 0.26 -27.74
CA SER A 168 -2.22 -0.52 -28.86
C SER A 168 -2.45 -1.98 -28.47
N ALA A 169 -1.56 -2.60 -27.70
CA ALA A 169 -1.69 -3.99 -27.27
C ALA A 169 -2.86 -4.20 -26.29
N ALA A 170 -3.05 -3.30 -25.32
CA ALA A 170 -4.15 -3.38 -24.36
C ALA A 170 -5.54 -3.25 -25.02
N SER A 171 -5.63 -2.59 -26.18
CA SER A 171 -6.89 -2.49 -26.92
C SER A 171 -7.34 -3.84 -27.51
N ASN A 172 -6.42 -4.77 -27.77
CA ASN A 172 -6.74 -6.07 -28.37
C ASN A 172 -7.23 -7.12 -27.35
N TYR A 173 -7.00 -6.90 -26.05
CA TYR A 173 -7.43 -7.80 -24.97
C TYR A 173 -8.74 -7.37 -24.30
N VAL A 174 -9.27 -6.18 -24.65
CA VAL A 174 -10.39 -5.54 -23.95
C VAL A 174 -11.61 -5.32 -24.89
N MET A 175 -11.57 -5.84 -26.12
CA MET A 175 -12.77 -6.10 -26.94
C MET A 175 -13.23 -7.54 -26.71
#